data_AF-A0A0F9RHF9-F1
#
_entry.id   AF-A0A0F9RHF9-F1
#
_cell.length_a   1.000
_cell.length_b   1.000
_cell.length_c   1.000
_cell.angle_alpha   90.00
_cell.angle_beta   90.00
_cell.angle_gamma   90.00
#
_symmetry.space_group_name_H-M   'P 1'
#
loop_
_entity.id
_entity.type
_entity.pdbx_description
1 polymer ?
#
loop_
_entity_poly.entity_id
_entity_poly.type
_entity_poly.pdbx_seq_one_letter_code
_entity_poly.pdbx_strand_id
1 'polypeptide(L)'
;MVHLRTRNDLFKIAEEKPPTPAIGEALSSGSVELLGGFKRIPPSIHSGWIMIVTSKRGTVWNVALTLWEHPDRVAVWIVKRIPWERWLGNVDREPGIHDGDNPRKYEELSARAKTASGYSGS
;
A
#
# COMPACT_ATOMS: atom_id res chain seq x y z
N MET A 1 -17.32 3.20 -11.51
CA MET A 1 -16.20 4.11 -11.17
C MET A 1 -15.88 3.89 -9.70
N VAL A 2 -14.71 3.32 -9.40
CA VAL A 2 -14.29 3.09 -8.01
C VAL A 2 -13.81 4.42 -7.44
N HIS A 3 -14.44 4.89 -6.37
CA HIS A 3 -14.14 6.19 -5.78
C HIS A 3 -13.23 6.01 -4.57
N LEU A 4 -11.92 6.12 -4.78
CA LEU A 4 -10.93 6.02 -3.71
C LEU A 4 -10.67 7.39 -3.10
N ARG A 5 -11.35 7.71 -2.00
CA ARG A 5 -11.11 8.95 -1.25
C ARG A 5 -10.53 8.72 0.13
N THR A 6 -10.83 7.57 0.72
CA THR A 6 -10.52 7.28 2.11
C THR A 6 -9.78 5.96 2.25
N ARG A 7 -9.09 5.82 3.38
CA ARG A 7 -8.48 4.54 3.82
C ARG A 7 -9.50 3.41 3.85
N ASN A 8 -10.73 3.69 4.28
CA ASN A 8 -11.80 2.70 4.34
C ASN A 8 -12.23 2.19 2.96
N ASP A 9 -12.15 3.02 1.92
CA ASP A 9 -12.47 2.59 0.55
C ASP A 9 -11.45 1.55 0.07
N LEU A 10 -10.16 1.76 0.36
CA LEU A 10 -9.10 0.78 0.05
C LEU A 10 -9.34 -0.56 0.76
N PHE A 11 -9.77 -0.51 2.02
CA PHE A 11 -9.94 -1.70 2.85
C PHE A 11 -11.13 -2.53 2.37
N LYS A 12 -12.26 -1.88 2.08
CA LYS A 12 -13.43 -2.55 1.50
C LYS A 12 -13.10 -3.28 0.21
N ILE A 13 -12.34 -2.64 -0.68
CA ILE A 13 -11.94 -3.28 -1.94
C ILE A 13 -11.03 -4.49 -1.70
N ALA A 14 -10.12 -4.40 -0.73
CA ALA A 14 -9.26 -5.53 -0.36
C ALA A 14 -10.06 -6.67 0.28
N GLU A 15 -11.11 -6.36 1.06
CA GLU A 15 -12.02 -7.34 1.65
C GLU A 15 -12.92 -8.03 0.62
N GLU A 16 -13.34 -7.33 -0.44
CA GLU A 16 -14.15 -7.89 -1.52
C GLU A 16 -13.37 -8.90 -2.38
N LYS A 17 -12.06 -8.70 -2.52
CA LYS A 17 -11.19 -9.51 -3.38
C LYS A 17 -9.85 -9.82 -2.71
N PRO A 18 -9.84 -10.52 -1.57
CA PRO A 18 -8.60 -10.77 -0.86
C PRO A 18 -7.72 -11.76 -1.63
N PRO A 19 -6.37 -11.63 -1.57
CA PRO A 19 -5.47 -12.55 -2.27
C PRO A 19 -5.61 -14.00 -1.79
N THR A 20 -5.97 -14.19 -0.52
CA THR A 20 -6.23 -15.50 0.09
C THR A 20 -7.34 -15.37 1.14
N PRO A 21 -8.07 -16.47 1.46
CA PRO A 21 -9.08 -16.45 2.52
C PRO A 21 -8.55 -16.00 3.88
N ALA A 22 -7.31 -16.40 4.24
CA ALA A 22 -6.68 -16.00 5.50
C ALA A 22 -6.42 -14.50 5.59
N ILE A 23 -6.05 -13.86 4.47
CA ILE A 23 -5.93 -12.40 4.41
C ILE A 23 -7.30 -11.75 4.52
N GLY A 24 -8.33 -12.31 3.89
CA GLY A 24 -9.72 -11.83 4.04
C GLY A 24 -10.19 -11.84 5.51
N GLU A 25 -9.93 -12.92 6.24
CA GLU A 25 -10.22 -13.00 7.68
C GLU A 25 -9.39 -12.00 8.50
N ALA A 26 -8.13 -11.79 8.13
CA ALA A 26 -7.26 -10.84 8.81
C ALA A 26 -7.65 -9.38 8.53
N LEU A 27 -8.18 -9.07 7.34
CA LEU A 27 -8.72 -7.74 7.02
C LEU A 27 -9.97 -7.42 7.87
N SER A 28 -10.87 -8.40 8.05
CA SER A 28 -12.12 -8.19 8.78
C SER A 28 -11.97 -8.19 10.30
N SER A 29 -11.00 -8.93 10.82
CA SER A 29 -10.91 -9.21 12.26
C SER A 29 -9.56 -8.86 12.89
N GLY A 30 -8.52 -8.68 12.08
CA GLY A 30 -7.18 -8.34 12.52
C GLY A 30 -6.94 -6.84 12.58
N SER A 31 -5.70 -6.43 12.34
CA SER A 31 -5.31 -5.03 12.22
C SER A 31 -4.73 -4.75 10.84
N VAL A 32 -5.04 -3.57 10.31
CA VAL A 32 -4.53 -3.09 9.03
C VAL A 32 -3.80 -1.78 9.26
N GLU A 33 -2.58 -1.66 8.73
CA GLU A 33 -1.78 -0.43 8.69
C GLU A 33 -1.60 -0.03 7.23
N LEU A 34 -2.07 1.16 6.85
CA LEU A 34 -1.86 1.71 5.51
C LEU A 34 -0.45 2.29 5.42
N LEU A 35 0.36 1.81 4.47
CA LEU A 35 1.70 2.37 4.21
C LEU A 35 1.66 3.58 3.29
N GLY A 36 0.53 3.80 2.62
CA GLY A 36 0.32 4.91 1.70
C GLY A 36 0.44 4.50 0.23
N GLY A 37 0.63 5.50 -0.62
CA GLY A 37 0.67 5.36 -2.07
C GLY A 37 2.09 5.11 -2.58
N PHE A 38 2.20 4.36 -3.68
CA PHE A 38 3.45 4.03 -4.34
C PHE A 38 3.30 4.24 -5.84
N LYS A 39 4.32 4.85 -6.47
CA LYS A 39 4.34 5.10 -7.93
C LYS A 39 4.41 3.82 -8.74
N ARG A 40 5.03 2.78 -8.19
CA ARG A 40 5.18 1.47 -8.82
C ARG A 40 5.35 0.41 -7.75
N ILE A 41 4.60 -0.68 -7.88
CA ILE A 41 4.67 -1.83 -6.96
C ILE A 41 5.03 -3.11 -7.74
N PRO A 42 6.31 -3.52 -7.78
CA PRO A 42 6.71 -4.73 -8.50
C PRO A 42 5.91 -5.98 -8.06
N PRO A 43 5.52 -6.86 -9.00
CA PRO A 43 5.88 -6.85 -10.44
C PRO A 43 5.06 -5.87 -11.30
N SER A 44 4.03 -5.22 -10.74
CA SER A 44 3.22 -4.25 -11.46
C SER A 44 4.03 -3.00 -11.84
N ILE A 45 3.67 -2.39 -12.98
CA ILE A 45 4.14 -1.06 -13.39
C ILE A 45 3.22 0.06 -12.91
N HIS A 46 2.04 -0.28 -12.40
CA HIS A 46 1.02 0.67 -11.99
C HIS A 46 1.26 1.20 -10.58
N SER A 47 0.81 2.44 -10.36
CA SER A 47 0.70 3.03 -9.03
C SER A 47 -0.36 2.28 -8.21
N GLY A 48 -0.22 2.34 -6.89
CA GLY A 48 -1.21 1.76 -5.99
C GLY A 48 -0.91 2.04 -4.54
N TRP A 49 -1.52 1.27 -3.66
CA TRP A 49 -1.35 1.37 -2.22
C TRP A 49 -0.84 0.05 -1.66
N ILE A 50 -0.05 0.14 -0.60
CA ILE A 50 0.39 -1.04 0.17
C ILE A 50 -0.16 -0.93 1.59
N MET A 51 -0.67 -2.04 2.10
CA MET A 51 -1.17 -2.20 3.45
C MET A 51 -0.43 -3.34 4.13
N ILE A 52 -0.13 -3.20 5.42
CA ILE A 52 0.27 -4.32 6.27
C ILE A 52 -0.98 -4.86 6.94
N VAL A 53 -1.30 -6.13 6.66
CA VAL A 53 -2.42 -6.84 7.26
C VAL A 53 -1.85 -7.81 8.27
N THR A 54 -2.31 -7.72 9.52
CA THR A 54 -1.89 -8.60 10.61
C THR A 54 -3.09 -9.37 11.15
N SER A 55 -3.04 -10.69 11.13
CA SER A 55 -4.10 -11.52 11.72
C SER A 55 -4.12 -11.38 13.24
N LYS A 56 -5.24 -11.75 13.88
CA LYS A 56 -5.33 -11.85 15.35
C LYS A 56 -4.25 -12.75 15.98
N ARG A 57 -3.71 -13.69 15.20
CA ARG A 57 -2.65 -14.63 15.63
C ARG A 57 -1.25 -14.10 15.34
N GLY A 58 -1.11 -12.87 14.86
CA GLY A 58 0.18 -12.20 14.63
C GLY A 58 0.83 -12.51 13.28
N THR A 59 0.15 -13.19 12.36
CA THR A 59 0.69 -13.40 11.01
C THR A 59 0.58 -12.12 10.20
N VAL A 60 1.66 -11.72 9.53
CA VAL A 60 1.76 -10.43 8.83
C VAL A 60 1.91 -10.64 7.33
N TRP A 61 1.16 -9.88 6.54
CA TRP A 61 1.27 -9.81 5.08
C TRP A 61 1.36 -8.37 4.59
N ASN A 62 2.21 -8.11 3.60
CA ASN A 62 2.11 -6.86 2.84
C ASN A 62 1.18 -7.12 1.64
N VAL A 63 0.10 -6.37 1.56
CA VAL A 63 -0.92 -6.50 0.53
C VAL A 63 -0.91 -5.22 -0.32
N ALA A 64 -0.76 -5.37 -1.63
CA ALA A 64 -0.88 -4.28 -2.57
C ALA A 64 -2.26 -4.26 -3.22
N LEU A 65 -2.73 -3.05 -3.50
CA LEU A 65 -3.91 -2.76 -4.30
C LEU A 65 -3.50 -1.80 -5.41
N THR A 66 -3.71 -2.18 -6.68
CA THR A 66 -3.56 -1.26 -7.82
C THR A 66 -4.84 -1.15 -8.61
N LEU A 67 -5.06 0.03 -9.17
CA LEU A 67 -6.10 0.30 -10.15
C LEU A 67 -5.50 0.35 -11.55
N TRP A 68 -6.20 -0.24 -12.50
CA TRP A 68 -5.93 -0.15 -13.93
C TRP A 68 -7.07 0.67 -14.52
N GLU A 69 -6.76 1.71 -15.29
CA GLU A 69 -7.78 2.60 -15.84
C GLU A 69 -8.45 2.01 -17.09
N HIS A 70 -7.77 1.12 -17.83
CA HIS A 70 -8.27 0.60 -19.11
C HIS A 70 -7.89 -0.87 -19.36
N PRO A 71 -8.83 -1.82 -19.23
CA PRO A 71 -10.16 -1.67 -18.61
C PRO A 71 -10.04 -1.41 -17.09
N ASP A 72 -11.04 -0.74 -16.51
CA ASP A 72 -11.18 -0.55 -15.06
C ASP A 72 -11.04 -1.90 -14.33
N ARG A 73 -9.88 -2.13 -13.70
CA ARG A 73 -9.60 -3.35 -12.94
C ARG A 73 -8.91 -3.02 -11.64
N VAL A 74 -9.39 -3.63 -10.58
CA VAL A 74 -8.67 -3.69 -9.30
C VAL A 74 -7.94 -5.01 -9.25
N ALA A 75 -6.66 -4.96 -8.92
CA ALA A 75 -5.89 -6.14 -8.54
C ALA A 75 -5.40 -6.00 -7.10
N VAL A 76 -5.53 -7.08 -6.32
CA VAL A 76 -5.07 -7.18 -4.93
C VAL A 76 -4.16 -8.39 -4.83
N TRP A 77 -2.94 -8.23 -4.31
CA TRP A 77 -1.96 -9.33 -4.21
C TRP A 77 -0.95 -9.14 -3.07
N ILE A 78 -0.23 -10.21 -2.73
CA ILE A 78 0.81 -10.18 -1.70
C ILE A 78 2.13 -9.66 -2.27
N VAL A 79 2.76 -8.72 -1.58
CA VAL A 79 4.07 -8.16 -1.92
C VAL A 79 5.14 -8.64 -0.96
N LYS A 80 6.24 -9.18 -1.48
CA LYS A 80 7.35 -9.67 -0.65
C LYS A 80 8.24 -8.55 -0.12
N ARG A 81 8.49 -7.51 -0.91
CA ARG A 81 9.35 -6.37 -0.57
C ARG A 81 8.63 -5.07 -0.86
N ILE A 82 8.58 -4.18 0.13
CA ILE A 82 8.00 -2.84 -0.02
C ILE A 82 9.01 -1.96 -0.78
N PRO A 83 8.63 -1.37 -1.93
CA PRO A 83 9.51 -0.51 -2.73
C PRO A 83 9.50 0.92 -2.16
N TRP A 84 10.10 1.11 -0.98
CA TRP A 84 10.11 2.39 -0.26
C TRP A 84 10.65 3.56 -1.08
N GLU A 85 11.56 3.31 -2.02
CA GLU A 85 12.07 4.30 -2.96
C GLU A 85 11.00 4.87 -3.92
N ARG A 86 9.83 4.21 -4.01
CA ARG A 86 8.68 4.61 -4.84
C ARG A 86 7.50 5.16 -4.03
N TRP A 87 7.65 5.34 -2.72
CA TRP A 87 6.62 5.90 -1.86
C TRP A 87 6.28 7.35 -2.26
N LEU A 88 4.99 7.69 -2.27
CA LEU A 88 4.42 8.95 -2.77
C LEU A 88 3.91 9.89 -1.68
N GLY A 89 3.99 9.47 -0.41
CA GLY A 89 3.48 10.27 0.69
C GLY A 89 4.21 11.60 0.88
N ASN A 90 3.55 12.49 1.61
CA ASN A 90 4.03 13.82 1.93
C ASN A 90 3.67 14.16 3.38
N VAL A 91 4.67 14.58 4.17
CA VAL A 91 4.53 14.89 5.61
C VAL A 91 4.18 16.36 5.88
N ASP A 92 4.27 17.24 4.88
CA ASP A 92 4.11 18.69 4.99
C ASP A 92 2.66 19.17 4.75
N ARG A 93 1.69 18.24 4.68
CA ARG A 93 0.28 18.51 4.44
C ARG A 93 -0.64 17.68 5.34
N GLU A 94 -1.94 17.96 5.29
CA GLU A 94 -2.94 17.09 5.94
C GLU A 94 -2.83 15.64 5.40
N PRO A 95 -2.74 14.62 6.29
CA PRO A 95 -2.56 13.24 5.86
C PRO A 95 -3.74 12.72 5.02
N GLY A 96 -3.42 12.29 3.80
CA GLY A 96 -4.33 11.61 2.88
C GLY A 96 -4.00 10.13 2.70
N ILE A 97 -4.77 9.46 1.84
CA ILE A 97 -4.59 8.04 1.52
C ILE A 97 -3.21 7.69 0.93
N HIS A 98 -2.46 8.68 0.45
CA HIS A 98 -1.12 8.48 -0.10
C HIS A 98 -0.03 8.54 0.95
N ASP A 99 -0.31 9.14 2.11
CA ASP A 99 0.69 9.40 3.15
C ASP A 99 0.74 8.23 4.16
N GLY A 100 -0.34 7.46 4.25
CA GLY A 100 -0.43 6.30 5.14
C GLY A 100 -0.55 6.67 6.62
N ASP A 101 -0.60 5.64 7.47
CA ASP A 101 -0.93 5.80 8.89
C ASP A 101 0.24 6.37 9.72
N ASN A 102 1.49 6.28 9.24
CA ASN A 102 2.68 6.83 9.89
C ASN A 102 3.65 7.51 8.90
N PRO A 103 3.27 8.68 8.35
CA PRO A 103 3.94 9.27 7.21
C PRO A 103 5.40 9.67 7.50
N ARG A 104 5.73 10.12 8.72
CA ARG A 104 7.11 10.45 9.11
C ARG A 104 8.03 9.23 9.07
N LYS A 105 7.59 8.11 9.64
CA LYS A 105 8.34 6.84 9.59
C LYS A 105 8.55 6.39 8.15
N TYR A 106 7.54 6.53 7.30
CA TYR A 106 7.60 6.09 5.91
C TYR A 106 8.47 6.98 5.03
N GLU A 107 8.51 8.28 5.32
CA GLU A 107 9.45 9.20 4.70
C GLU A 107 10.90 8.81 5.00
N GLU A 108 11.23 8.49 6.26
CA GLU A 108 12.57 8.02 6.63
C GLU A 108 12.95 6.73 5.88
N LEU A 109 12.02 5.77 5.80
CA LEU A 109 12.23 4.53 5.04
C LEU A 109 12.42 4.81 3.54
N SER A 110 11.66 5.75 2.99
CA SER A 110 11.79 6.18 1.58
C SER A 110 13.14 6.83 1.32
N ALA A 111 13.57 7.76 2.18
CA ALA A 111 14.85 8.43 2.08
C ALA A 111 16.01 7.43 2.12
N ARG A 112 16.02 6.52 3.10
CA ARG A 112 17.03 5.46 3.21
C ARG A 112 17.07 4.57 1.96
N ALA A 113 15.91 4.18 1.43
CA ALA A 113 15.82 3.34 0.24
C ALA A 113 16.32 4.05 -1.02
N LYS A 114 16.06 5.36 -1.17
CA LYS A 114 16.56 6.18 -2.29
C LYS A 114 18.09 6.29 -2.28
N THR A 115 18.69 6.52 -1.10
CA THR A 115 20.15 6.53 -0.93
C THR A 115 20.78 5.17 -1.28
N ALA A 116 20.21 4.08 -0.76
CA ALA A 116 20.72 2.72 -1.01
C ALA A 116 20.58 2.28 -2.48
N SER A 117 19.58 2.80 -3.20
CA SER A 117 19.33 2.45 -4.61
C SER A 117 20.19 3.25 -5.60
N GLY A 118 21.06 4.14 -5.12
CA GLY A 118 21.87 5.00 -6.00
C GLY A 118 21.02 5.95 -6.84
N TYR A 119 19.87 6.40 -6.31
CA TYR A 119 19.09 7.49 -6.94
C TYR A 119 19.89 8.79 -6.78
N SER A 120 20.95 8.90 -7.59
CA SER A 120 21.63 10.14 -7.91
C SER A 120 20.60 10.93 -8.69
N GLY A 121 19.94 11.89 -8.04
CA GLY A 121 19.21 12.92 -8.75
C GLY A 121 20.20 13.68 -9.60
N SER A 122 20.21 13.39 -10.90
CA SER A 122 20.70 14.27 -11.95
C SER A 122 19.55 15.14 -12.42
#